data_AF-A0AAN0SHE8-F1
#
_entry.id   AF-A0AAN0SHE8-F1
#
_cell.length_a   1.000
_cell.length_b   1.000
_cell.length_c   1.000
_cell.angle_alpha   90.00
_cell.angle_beta   90.00
_cell.angle_gamma   90.00
#
_symmetry.space_group_name_H-M   'P 1'
#
loop_
_entity.id
_entity.type
_entity.pdbx_description
1 polymer ?
#
loop_
_entity_poly.entity_id
_entity_poly.type
_entity_poly.pdbx_seq_one_letter_code
_entity_poly.pdbx_strand_id
1 'polypeptide(L)'
;MHPLHTRATVISAKVCQVEWFAGKNKCGLLNVQLDFDHKKHETALIGELLAIQHLIFDKNIFSMTKVVSPNYVQLFVSSLQILNIHSNPNGLSSQVYHASSFLRNRFKGVSLELFIDENKFEFINRSIVDIFPVEDPLIKHFTHIYLDAPALGSIMVNTHAIDQYIKHHESTGNPLKHPIDSLVSRMMNPELLKMDIPEHVLRHKLFEYQNNENIEVWGHPNATLKFLVVTDDNVRTLRTVFRKGFRLERTDV
;
A
#
# COMPACT_ATOMS: atom_id res chain seq x y z
N MET A 1 -21.07 -2.65 0.16
CA MET A 1 -19.77 -3.29 0.45
C MET A 1 -19.63 -4.45 -0.52
N HIS A 2 -18.49 -4.55 -1.20
CA HIS A 2 -18.25 -5.53 -2.26
C HIS A 2 -17.38 -6.67 -1.73
N PRO A 3 -17.88 -7.91 -1.72
CA PRO A 3 -17.11 -9.03 -1.21
C PRO A 3 -16.02 -9.43 -2.20
N LEU A 4 -14.83 -9.74 -1.69
CA LEU A 4 -13.77 -10.47 -2.37
C LEU A 4 -13.49 -11.73 -1.57
N HIS A 5 -13.71 -12.89 -2.19
CA HIS A 5 -13.36 -14.19 -1.63
C HIS A 5 -12.06 -14.66 -2.25
N THR A 6 -11.12 -15.10 -1.42
CA THR A 6 -9.87 -15.72 -1.83
C THR A 6 -9.63 -17.03 -1.10
N ARG A 7 -9.04 -17.99 -1.80
CA ARG A 7 -8.59 -19.26 -1.23
C ARG A 7 -7.26 -19.67 -1.84
N ALA A 8 -6.26 -19.85 -1.00
CA ALA A 8 -4.93 -20.26 -1.41
C ALA A 8 -4.72 -21.77 -1.23
N THR A 9 -4.14 -22.40 -2.25
CA THR A 9 -3.68 -23.80 -2.23
C THR A 9 -2.22 -23.85 -2.65
N VAL A 10 -1.38 -24.54 -1.88
CA VAL A 10 0.04 -24.71 -2.21
C VAL A 10 0.16 -25.74 -3.33
N ILE A 11 0.79 -25.36 -4.44
CA ILE A 11 1.11 -26.27 -5.55
C ILE A 11 2.55 -26.78 -5.43
N SER A 12 3.47 -25.90 -5.03
CA SER A 12 4.86 -26.24 -4.75
C SER A 12 5.45 -25.28 -3.72
N ALA A 13 6.72 -25.46 -3.34
CA ALA A 13 7.39 -24.58 -2.39
C ALA A 13 7.51 -23.10 -2.83
N LYS A 14 7.34 -22.81 -4.13
CA LYS A 14 7.46 -21.47 -4.71
C LYS A 14 6.21 -21.06 -5.51
N VAL A 15 5.17 -21.89 -5.52
CA VAL A 15 3.95 -21.61 -6.29
C VAL A 15 2.72 -21.88 -5.43
N CYS A 16 1.87 -20.88 -5.33
CA CYS A 16 0.55 -20.98 -4.73
C CYS A 16 -0.51 -20.67 -5.80
N GLN A 17 -1.57 -21.48 -5.85
CA GLN A 17 -2.75 -21.16 -6.64
C GLN A 17 -3.79 -20.49 -5.74
N VAL A 18 -4.29 -19.33 -6.17
CA VAL A 18 -5.34 -18.59 -5.48
C VAL A 18 -6.60 -18.59 -6.34
N GLU A 19 -7.63 -19.29 -5.85
CA GLU A 19 -8.99 -19.16 -6.34
C GLU A 19 -9.57 -17.85 -5.79
N TRP A 20 -10.22 -17.06 -6.66
CA TRP A 20 -10.83 -15.81 -6.22
C TRP A 20 -12.14 -15.51 -6.94
N PHE A 21 -13.05 -14.82 -6.25
CA PHE A 21 -14.22 -14.21 -6.88
C PHE A 21 -14.73 -12.98 -6.12
N ALA A 22 -15.27 -12.03 -6.88
CA ALA A 22 -16.01 -10.86 -6.41
C ALA A 22 -17.44 -10.81 -7.01
N GLY A 23 -17.90 -11.95 -7.53
CA GLY A 23 -19.17 -12.14 -8.23
C GLY A 23 -19.00 -13.17 -9.35
N LYS A 24 -20.12 -13.67 -9.91
CA LYS A 24 -20.10 -14.74 -10.93
C LYS A 24 -19.25 -14.42 -12.16
N ASN A 25 -19.23 -13.14 -12.57
CA ASN A 25 -18.50 -12.69 -13.75
C ASN A 25 -17.10 -12.12 -13.44
N LYS A 26 -16.74 -12.03 -12.15
CA LYS A 26 -15.44 -11.51 -11.69
C LYS A 26 -14.80 -12.57 -10.82
N CYS A 27 -14.27 -13.61 -11.45
CA CYS A 27 -13.66 -14.75 -10.78
C CYS A 27 -12.50 -15.31 -11.62
N GLY A 28 -11.69 -16.15 -11.01
CA GLY A 28 -10.63 -16.86 -11.72
C GLY A 28 -9.66 -17.60 -10.82
N LEU A 29 -8.63 -18.13 -11.45
CA LEU A 29 -7.45 -18.74 -10.82
C LEU A 29 -6.23 -17.86 -11.06
N LEU A 30 -5.47 -17.60 -9.99
CA LEU A 30 -4.17 -16.93 -10.05
C LEU A 30 -3.09 -17.91 -9.59
N ASN A 31 -2.13 -18.22 -10.46
CA ASN A 31 -0.90 -18.89 -10.07
C ASN A 31 0.12 -17.85 -9.64
N VAL A 32 0.26 -17.68 -8.32
CA VAL A 32 1.19 -16.76 -7.68
C VAL A 32 2.57 -17.42 -7.60
N GLN A 33 3.55 -16.87 -8.30
CA GLN A 33 4.93 -17.36 -8.34
C GLN A 33 5.77 -16.54 -7.36
N LEU A 34 6.24 -17.21 -6.31
CA LEU A 34 7.00 -16.65 -5.19
C LEU A 34 8.48 -16.99 -5.37
N ASP A 35 9.10 -16.42 -6.42
CA ASP A 35 10.49 -16.69 -6.81
C ASP A 35 11.52 -15.97 -5.91
N PHE A 36 11.29 -16.02 -4.60
CA PHE A 36 12.12 -15.44 -3.54
C PHE A 36 12.05 -16.29 -2.27
N ASP A 37 13.02 -16.15 -1.38
CA ASP A 37 13.14 -17.01 -0.20
C ASP A 37 12.14 -16.66 0.89
N HIS A 38 11.44 -17.69 1.35
CA HIS A 38 10.42 -17.62 2.40
C HIS A 38 10.29 -18.99 3.08
N LYS A 39 9.65 -19.04 4.25
CA LYS A 39 9.41 -20.33 4.92
C LYS A 39 8.35 -21.10 4.14
N LYS A 40 8.60 -22.38 3.86
CA LYS A 40 7.69 -23.23 3.05
C LYS A 40 6.25 -23.32 3.57
N HIS A 41 6.05 -23.22 4.88
CA HIS A 41 4.70 -23.24 5.47
C HIS A 41 3.96 -21.89 5.31
N GLU A 42 4.65 -20.82 4.91
CA GLU A 42 4.08 -19.49 4.67
C GLU A 42 3.69 -19.29 3.19
N THR A 43 3.98 -20.24 2.29
CA THR A 43 3.72 -20.10 0.84
C THR A 43 2.25 -19.76 0.52
N ALA A 44 1.28 -20.45 1.15
CA ALA A 44 -0.14 -20.14 0.95
C ALA A 44 -0.51 -18.76 1.51
N LEU A 45 0.01 -18.43 2.69
CA LEU A 45 -0.27 -17.18 3.38
C LEU A 45 0.24 -15.96 2.58
N ILE A 46 1.49 -16.01 2.15
CA ILE A 46 2.12 -14.98 1.32
C ILE A 46 1.41 -14.90 -0.03
N GLY A 47 1.14 -16.06 -0.66
CA GLY A 47 0.44 -16.13 -1.93
C GLY A 47 -0.95 -15.48 -1.90
N GLU A 48 -1.75 -15.77 -0.87
CA GLU A 48 -3.08 -15.18 -0.70
C GLU A 48 -3.01 -13.65 -0.48
N LEU A 49 -2.12 -13.19 0.41
CA LEU A 49 -1.94 -11.77 0.70
C LEU A 49 -1.57 -10.98 -0.57
N LEU A 50 -0.61 -11.49 -1.33
CA LEU A 50 -0.13 -10.84 -2.56
C LEU A 50 -1.19 -10.89 -3.67
N ALA A 51 -1.94 -11.98 -3.78
CA ALA A 51 -3.05 -12.06 -4.72
C ALA A 51 -4.15 -11.04 -4.38
N ILE A 52 -4.52 -10.88 -3.11
CA ILE A 52 -5.48 -9.85 -2.68
C ILE A 52 -4.99 -8.45 -3.08
N GLN A 53 -3.73 -8.14 -2.77
CA GLN A 53 -3.11 -6.85 -3.12
C GLN A 53 -3.19 -6.61 -4.63
N HIS A 54 -2.78 -7.59 -5.43
CA HIS A 54 -2.79 -7.51 -6.90
C HIS A 54 -4.19 -7.32 -7.47
N LEU A 55 -5.17 -8.11 -7.00
CA LEU A 55 -6.55 -8.05 -7.46
C LEU A 55 -7.18 -6.68 -7.21
N ILE A 56 -6.93 -6.10 -6.04
CA ILE A 56 -7.53 -4.84 -5.61
C ILE A 56 -6.84 -3.64 -6.28
N PHE A 57 -5.51 -3.59 -6.25
CA PHE A 57 -4.78 -2.37 -6.61
C PHE A 57 -4.23 -2.36 -8.03
N ASP A 58 -3.85 -3.52 -8.58
CA ASP A 58 -3.21 -3.59 -9.90
C ASP A 58 -4.24 -3.99 -10.97
N LYS A 59 -4.91 -5.13 -10.78
CA LYS A 59 -5.98 -5.60 -11.68
C LYS A 59 -7.24 -4.73 -11.56
N ASN A 60 -7.38 -4.02 -10.43
CA ASN A 60 -8.49 -3.12 -10.13
C ASN A 60 -9.85 -3.75 -10.48
N ILE A 61 -10.11 -4.96 -9.97
CA ILE A 61 -11.30 -5.75 -10.33
C ILE A 61 -12.62 -5.05 -9.97
N PHE A 62 -12.56 -4.06 -9.09
CA PHE A 62 -13.71 -3.25 -8.68
C PHE A 62 -13.85 -1.93 -9.45
N SER A 63 -12.95 -1.67 -10.41
CA SER A 63 -12.96 -0.45 -11.24
C SER A 63 -13.00 0.83 -10.41
N MET A 64 -12.25 0.83 -9.31
CA MET A 64 -12.16 1.95 -8.38
C MET A 64 -11.18 3.01 -8.89
N THR A 65 -11.27 4.22 -8.34
CA THR A 65 -10.27 5.28 -8.53
C THR A 65 -8.90 4.86 -7.95
N LYS A 66 -7.85 5.68 -8.15
CA LYS A 66 -6.46 5.39 -7.75
C LYS A 66 -6.26 4.97 -6.28
N VAL A 67 -7.27 5.15 -5.42
CA VAL A 67 -7.25 4.69 -4.02
C VAL A 67 -8.55 3.96 -3.69
N VAL A 68 -8.41 2.81 -3.03
CA VAL A 68 -9.53 1.95 -2.62
C VAL A 68 -9.89 2.24 -1.17
N SER A 69 -11.14 2.62 -0.93
CA SER A 69 -11.65 2.84 0.42
C SER A 69 -11.80 1.51 1.18
N PRO A 70 -11.24 1.37 2.40
CA PRO A 70 -11.38 0.18 3.26
C PRO A 70 -12.82 -0.29 3.46
N ASN A 71 -13.78 0.65 3.50
CA ASN A 71 -15.19 0.35 3.76
C ASN A 71 -15.95 -0.07 2.49
N TYR A 72 -15.33 0.02 1.32
CA TYR A 72 -15.97 -0.34 0.06
C TYR A 72 -15.91 -1.84 -0.20
N VAL A 73 -14.85 -2.52 0.25
CA VAL A 73 -14.61 -3.94 0.02
C VAL A 73 -14.63 -4.70 1.35
N GLN A 74 -15.13 -5.93 1.31
CA GLN A 74 -15.03 -6.90 2.40
C GLN A 74 -14.18 -8.07 1.94
N LEU A 75 -13.22 -8.49 2.77
CA LEU A 75 -12.31 -9.57 2.45
C LEU A 75 -12.72 -10.85 3.19
N PHE A 76 -12.90 -11.90 2.42
CA PHE A 76 -13.17 -13.25 2.90
C PHE A 76 -11.97 -14.12 2.55
N VAL A 77 -11.21 -14.50 3.56
CA VAL A 77 -9.88 -15.11 3.42
C VAL A 77 -9.87 -16.54 3.91
N SER A 78 -9.00 -17.38 3.35
CA SER A 78 -8.94 -18.80 3.69
C SER A 78 -8.09 -19.12 4.92
N SER A 79 -7.36 -18.14 5.46
CA SER A 79 -6.43 -18.34 6.57
C SER A 79 -6.77 -17.51 7.81
N LEU A 80 -6.85 -18.20 8.96
CA LEU A 80 -6.94 -17.56 10.28
C LEU A 80 -5.77 -16.61 10.57
N GLN A 81 -4.59 -16.88 9.99
CA GLN A 81 -3.42 -16.00 10.17
C GLN A 81 -3.62 -14.66 9.47
N ILE A 82 -4.33 -14.63 8.33
CA ILE A 82 -4.68 -13.36 7.64
C ILE A 82 -5.73 -12.61 8.44
N LEU A 83 -6.76 -13.30 8.94
CA LEU A 83 -7.78 -12.69 9.79
C LEU A 83 -7.16 -12.00 11.02
N ASN A 84 -6.18 -12.67 11.64
CA ASN A 84 -5.51 -12.20 12.86
C ASN A 84 -4.23 -11.40 12.61
N ILE A 85 -3.97 -10.98 11.37
CA ILE A 85 -2.70 -10.32 10.97
C ILE A 85 -2.45 -9.02 11.75
N HIS A 86 -3.51 -8.37 12.22
CA HIS A 86 -3.44 -7.14 13.00
C HIS A 86 -3.15 -7.37 14.49
N SER A 87 -3.45 -8.55 15.02
CA SER A 87 -3.37 -8.83 16.47
C SER A 87 -1.94 -9.08 16.96
N ASN A 88 -1.04 -9.57 16.11
CA ASN A 88 0.35 -9.83 16.48
C ASN A 88 1.33 -9.55 15.33
N PRO A 89 1.54 -8.28 14.96
CA PRO A 89 2.45 -7.93 13.86
C PRO A 89 3.91 -8.32 14.14
N ASN A 90 4.33 -8.38 15.40
CA ASN A 90 5.71 -8.70 15.79
C ASN A 90 6.03 -10.21 15.72
N GLY A 91 5.01 -11.07 15.60
CA GLY A 91 5.17 -12.51 15.42
C GLY A 91 5.32 -12.95 13.96
N LEU A 92 5.19 -12.03 13.01
CA LEU A 92 5.24 -12.32 11.57
C LEU A 92 6.68 -12.44 11.08
N SER A 93 6.94 -13.33 10.12
CA SER A 93 8.19 -13.28 9.35
C SER A 93 8.28 -11.97 8.57
N SER A 94 9.49 -11.55 8.18
CA SER A 94 9.68 -10.33 7.39
C SER A 94 8.86 -10.37 6.08
N GLN A 95 8.85 -11.51 5.38
CA GLN A 95 8.09 -11.68 4.15
C GLN A 95 6.58 -11.50 4.37
N VAL A 96 6.02 -12.15 5.40
CA VAL A 96 4.60 -12.01 5.74
C VAL A 96 4.28 -10.60 6.20
N TYR A 97 5.15 -9.97 7.00
CA TYR A 97 4.99 -8.59 7.45
C TYR A 97 4.90 -7.65 6.25
N HIS A 98 5.80 -7.75 5.28
CA HIS A 98 5.80 -6.90 4.09
C HIS A 98 4.64 -7.23 3.14
N ALA A 99 4.35 -8.50 2.87
CA ALA A 99 3.21 -8.91 2.02
C ALA A 99 1.85 -8.46 2.58
N SER A 100 1.72 -8.34 3.91
CA SER A 100 0.49 -7.86 4.57
C SER A 100 0.47 -6.35 4.84
N SER A 101 1.49 -5.59 4.43
CA SER A 101 1.57 -4.16 4.78
C SER A 101 0.39 -3.36 4.25
N PHE A 102 -0.18 -3.74 3.10
CA PHE A 102 -1.33 -3.05 2.53
C PHE A 102 -2.54 -3.07 3.48
N LEU A 103 -2.76 -4.16 4.23
CA LEU A 103 -3.85 -4.26 5.22
C LEU A 103 -3.64 -3.31 6.40
N ARG A 104 -2.38 -3.07 6.81
CA ARG A 104 -2.07 -2.16 7.92
C ARG A 104 -2.05 -0.70 7.50
N ASN A 105 -1.80 -0.43 6.22
CA ASN A 105 -1.57 0.90 5.67
C ASN A 105 -2.72 1.32 4.76
N ARG A 106 -2.67 0.92 3.47
CA ARG A 106 -3.60 1.34 2.41
C ARG A 106 -5.05 0.95 2.66
N PHE A 107 -5.23 -0.17 3.34
CA PHE A 107 -6.49 -0.85 3.51
C PHE A 107 -6.83 -1.09 4.98
N LYS A 108 -6.29 -0.20 5.84
CA LYS A 108 -6.50 -0.22 7.29
C LYS A 108 -7.98 -0.12 7.63
N GLY A 109 -8.45 -1.03 8.46
CA GLY A 109 -9.84 -1.07 8.92
C GLY A 109 -10.80 -1.76 7.97
N VAL A 110 -10.30 -2.43 6.92
CA VAL A 110 -11.13 -3.32 6.10
C VAL A 110 -11.79 -4.41 6.95
N SER A 111 -13.03 -4.76 6.62
CA SER A 111 -13.68 -5.94 7.18
C SER A 111 -13.04 -7.22 6.64
N LEU A 112 -12.44 -8.00 7.55
CA LEU A 112 -11.87 -9.32 7.28
C LEU A 112 -12.76 -10.38 7.93
N GLU A 113 -13.10 -11.41 7.19
CA GLU A 113 -13.85 -12.58 7.68
C GLU A 113 -13.17 -13.88 7.21
N LEU A 114 -13.20 -14.90 8.07
CA LEU A 114 -12.74 -16.22 7.67
C LEU A 114 -13.77 -16.86 6.73
N PHE A 115 -13.28 -17.44 5.65
CA PHE A 115 -14.07 -18.16 4.69
C PHE A 115 -13.85 -19.68 4.82
N ILE A 116 -14.93 -20.45 4.95
CA ILE A 116 -14.88 -21.91 5.20
C ILE A 116 -15.66 -22.72 4.13
N ASP A 117 -16.49 -22.09 3.29
CA ASP A 117 -17.43 -22.81 2.41
C ASP A 117 -16.81 -23.14 1.03
N GLU A 118 -16.27 -24.35 0.89
CA GLU A 118 -15.55 -24.79 -0.30
C GLU A 118 -16.41 -24.80 -1.59
N ASN A 119 -17.72 -24.99 -1.48
CA ASN A 119 -18.62 -25.15 -2.62
C ASN A 119 -18.83 -23.82 -3.39
N LYS A 120 -18.51 -22.67 -2.77
CA LYS A 120 -18.65 -21.38 -3.44
C LYS A 120 -17.62 -21.12 -4.54
N PHE A 121 -16.65 -22.00 -4.77
CA PHE A 121 -15.69 -21.87 -5.86
C PHE A 121 -15.99 -22.80 -7.05
N GLU A 122 -17.03 -23.63 -6.99
CA GLU A 122 -17.35 -24.63 -8.03
C GLU A 122 -17.58 -24.03 -9.42
N PHE A 123 -18.09 -22.80 -9.49
CA PHE A 123 -18.38 -22.12 -10.76
C PHE A 123 -17.13 -21.54 -11.45
N ILE A 124 -15.96 -21.54 -10.78
CA ILE A 124 -14.73 -21.05 -11.39
C ILE A 124 -14.25 -22.03 -12.45
N ASN A 125 -14.07 -21.54 -13.68
CA ASN A 125 -13.48 -22.32 -14.74
C ASN A 125 -11.99 -22.55 -14.47
N ARG A 126 -11.63 -23.78 -14.11
CA ARG A 126 -10.24 -24.16 -13.78
C ARG A 126 -9.31 -24.33 -14.98
N SER A 127 -9.83 -24.19 -16.20
CA SER A 127 -9.04 -24.29 -17.43
C SER A 127 -8.30 -23.00 -17.78
N ILE A 128 -8.70 -21.87 -17.18
CA ILE A 128 -8.09 -20.56 -17.41
C ILE A 128 -7.39 -20.13 -16.13
N VAL A 129 -6.07 -19.99 -16.20
CA VAL A 129 -5.23 -19.66 -15.06
C VAL A 129 -4.35 -18.47 -15.43
N ASP A 130 -4.51 -17.38 -14.70
CA ASP A 130 -3.64 -16.21 -14.82
C ASP A 130 -2.33 -16.47 -14.07
N ILE A 131 -1.20 -16.17 -14.70
CA ILE A 131 0.12 -16.26 -14.05
C ILE A 131 0.44 -14.90 -13.43
N PHE A 132 0.77 -14.89 -12.14
CA PHE A 132 1.18 -13.70 -11.40
C PHE A 132 2.58 -13.89 -10.82
N PRO A 133 3.64 -13.46 -11.54
CA PRO A 133 4.98 -13.41 -10.99
C PRO A 133 5.07 -12.27 -9.98
N VAL A 134 5.57 -12.57 -8.78
CA VAL A 134 5.66 -11.59 -7.70
C VAL A 134 7.11 -11.19 -7.43
N GLU A 135 7.32 -9.89 -7.29
CA GLU A 135 8.54 -9.34 -6.71
C GLU A 135 8.66 -9.73 -5.22
N ASP A 136 9.89 -9.87 -4.74
CA ASP A 136 10.14 -10.10 -3.32
C ASP A 136 9.58 -8.95 -2.47
N PRO A 137 8.69 -9.21 -1.48
CA PRO A 137 8.15 -8.20 -0.59
C PRO A 137 9.21 -7.40 0.19
N LEU A 138 10.44 -7.92 0.29
CA LEU A 138 11.57 -7.25 0.93
C LEU A 138 12.27 -6.24 0.03
N ILE A 139 11.95 -6.19 -1.28
CA ILE A 139 12.48 -5.15 -2.18
C ILE A 139 12.10 -3.76 -1.65
N LYS A 140 13.08 -2.86 -1.71
CA LYS A 140 12.93 -1.46 -1.34
C LYS A 140 11.73 -0.88 -2.09
N HIS A 141 10.83 -0.20 -1.37
CA HIS A 141 9.62 0.44 -1.90
C HIS A 141 8.44 -0.47 -2.24
N PHE A 142 8.49 -1.79 -1.99
CA PHE A 142 7.37 -2.71 -2.22
C PHE A 142 6.02 -2.21 -1.64
N THR A 143 6.08 -1.54 -0.48
CA THR A 143 4.90 -1.07 0.26
C THR A 143 4.42 0.32 -0.17
N HIS A 144 5.14 0.98 -1.08
CA HIS A 144 4.86 2.35 -1.50
C HIS A 144 3.69 2.41 -2.48
N ILE A 145 2.95 3.52 -2.46
CA ILE A 145 1.94 3.82 -3.47
C ILE A 145 2.62 4.53 -4.64
N TYR A 146 2.61 3.92 -5.82
CA TYR A 146 3.08 4.58 -7.04
C TYR A 146 2.00 5.52 -7.58
N LEU A 147 2.40 6.75 -7.92
CA LEU A 147 1.54 7.75 -8.52
C LEU A 147 2.27 8.41 -9.70
N ASP A 148 1.54 8.63 -10.78
CA ASP A 148 1.93 9.60 -11.79
C ASP A 148 1.06 10.85 -11.63
N ALA A 149 1.68 11.93 -11.18
CA ALA A 149 1.02 13.18 -10.79
C ALA A 149 1.40 14.32 -11.77
N PRO A 150 0.46 15.20 -12.15
CA PRO A 150 0.69 16.12 -13.28
C PRO A 150 1.88 17.05 -13.12
N ALA A 151 2.08 17.61 -11.92
CA ALA A 151 3.19 18.51 -11.61
C ALA A 151 4.40 17.79 -11.01
N LEU A 152 4.15 16.75 -10.20
CA LEU A 152 5.21 16.00 -9.52
C LEU A 152 5.83 14.91 -10.38
N GLY A 153 5.26 14.56 -11.53
CA GLY A 153 5.64 13.38 -12.31
C GLY A 153 5.45 12.07 -11.54
N SER A 154 6.23 11.06 -11.92
CA SER A 154 6.26 9.76 -11.26
C SER A 154 6.86 9.86 -9.85
N ILE A 155 6.07 9.48 -8.84
CA ILE A 155 6.42 9.60 -7.43
C ILE A 155 5.85 8.43 -6.62
N MET A 156 6.64 7.96 -5.66
CA MET A 156 6.23 6.95 -4.69
C MET A 156 5.81 7.61 -3.36
N VAL A 157 4.73 7.15 -2.76
CA VAL A 157 4.28 7.61 -1.44
C VAL A 157 4.54 6.51 -0.42
N ASN A 158 5.41 6.79 0.54
CA ASN A 158 5.71 5.85 1.61
C ASN A 158 4.66 5.91 2.74
N THR A 159 4.64 4.88 3.59
CA THR A 159 3.72 4.82 4.73
C THR A 159 3.94 5.95 5.73
N HIS A 160 5.19 6.33 5.97
CA HIS A 160 5.52 7.40 6.91
C HIS A 160 4.87 8.74 6.54
N ALA A 161 4.88 9.11 5.25
CA ALA A 161 4.25 10.33 4.78
C ALA A 161 2.74 10.32 4.98
N ILE A 162 2.10 9.16 4.81
CA ILE A 162 0.67 8.97 5.08
C ILE A 162 0.40 9.15 6.58
N ASP A 163 1.19 8.52 7.44
CA ASP A 163 1.04 8.62 8.90
C ASP A 163 1.23 10.05 9.40
N GLN A 164 2.22 10.78 8.89
CA GLN A 164 2.43 12.20 9.20
C GLN A 164 1.22 13.04 8.76
N TYR A 165 0.70 12.78 7.56
CA TYR A 165 -0.50 13.48 7.07
C TYR A 165 -1.72 13.25 7.98
N ILE A 166 -1.94 12.01 8.42
CA ILE A 166 -3.03 11.65 9.34
C ILE A 166 -2.84 12.35 10.68
N LYS A 167 -1.66 12.23 11.29
CA LYS A 167 -1.33 12.84 12.59
C LYS A 167 -1.57 14.35 12.59
N HIS A 168 -1.18 15.05 11.52
CA HIS A 168 -1.42 16.48 11.41
C HIS A 168 -2.90 16.87 11.37
N HIS A 169 -3.75 16.02 10.80
CA HIS A 169 -5.19 16.29 10.75
C HIS A 169 -5.86 15.99 12.10
N GLU A 170 -5.47 14.88 12.74
CA GLU A 170 -5.90 14.52 14.09
C GLU A 170 -5.52 15.59 15.12
N SER A 171 -4.29 16.12 15.07
CA SER A 171 -3.82 17.15 16.01
C SER A 171 -4.56 18.48 15.89
N THR A 172 -5.28 18.71 14.79
CA THR A 172 -6.10 19.91 14.57
C THR A 172 -7.58 19.71 14.87
N GLY A 173 -7.95 18.56 15.48
CA GLY A 173 -9.34 18.22 15.79
C GLY A 173 -10.20 17.89 14.58
N ASN A 174 -9.59 17.71 13.40
CA ASN A 174 -10.27 17.48 12.13
C ASN A 174 -9.78 16.16 11.49
N PRO A 175 -10.14 14.99 12.06
CA PRO A 175 -9.72 13.70 11.54
C PRO A 175 -10.28 13.46 10.12
N LEU A 176 -9.47 12.86 9.26
CA LEU A 176 -9.86 12.58 7.88
C LEU A 176 -10.58 11.24 7.78
N LYS A 177 -11.71 11.21 7.07
CA LYS A 177 -12.44 9.98 6.77
C LYS A 177 -11.70 9.09 5.76
N HIS A 178 -11.02 9.70 4.79
CA HIS A 178 -10.27 9.02 3.73
C HIS A 178 -8.90 9.70 3.53
N PRO A 179 -7.93 9.45 4.42
CA PRO A 179 -6.67 10.21 4.46
C PRO A 179 -5.81 10.00 3.21
N ILE A 180 -5.73 8.78 2.68
CA ILE A 180 -4.91 8.47 1.51
C ILE A 180 -5.50 9.14 0.26
N ASP A 181 -6.80 8.99 0.00
CA ASP A 181 -7.49 9.66 -1.11
C ASP A 181 -7.30 11.17 -1.04
N SER A 182 -7.42 11.75 0.17
CA SER A 182 -7.21 13.18 0.40
C SER A 182 -5.78 13.61 0.09
N LEU A 183 -4.78 12.84 0.52
CA LEU A 183 -3.37 13.10 0.23
C LEU A 183 -3.09 13.01 -1.27
N VAL A 184 -3.50 11.90 -1.90
CA VAL A 184 -3.32 11.66 -3.34
C VAL A 184 -3.99 12.75 -4.17
N SER A 185 -5.24 13.13 -3.83
CA SER A 185 -5.97 14.19 -4.52
C SER A 185 -5.21 15.52 -4.48
N ARG A 186 -4.62 15.88 -3.32
CA ARG A 186 -3.80 17.09 -3.20
C ARG A 186 -2.50 17.01 -4.00
N MET A 187 -1.86 15.84 -4.07
CA MET A 187 -0.67 15.61 -4.89
C MET A 187 -0.96 15.64 -6.39
N MET A 188 -2.19 15.29 -6.80
CA MET A 188 -2.64 15.31 -8.19
C MET A 188 -3.00 16.71 -8.70
N ASN A 189 -2.87 17.77 -7.88
CA ASN A 189 -3.14 19.13 -8.32
C ASN A 189 -2.09 19.59 -9.36
N PRO A 190 -2.48 19.98 -10.59
CA PRO A 190 -1.55 20.42 -11.62
C PRO A 190 -0.88 21.77 -11.33
N GLU A 191 -1.42 22.56 -10.40
CA GLU A 191 -0.90 23.87 -10.00
C GLU A 191 0.13 23.78 -8.84
N LEU A 192 0.61 22.58 -8.52
CA LEU A 192 1.73 22.43 -7.59
C LEU A 192 3.00 22.99 -8.20
N LEU A 193 3.71 23.80 -7.43
CA LEU A 193 5.00 24.37 -7.83
C LEU A 193 6.09 23.85 -6.92
N LYS A 194 7.29 23.68 -7.48
CA LYS A 194 8.52 23.52 -6.68
C LYS A 194 8.75 24.83 -5.93
N MET A 195 9.03 24.73 -4.64
CA MET A 195 9.16 25.85 -3.73
C MET A 195 10.55 25.85 -3.10
N ASP A 196 10.97 27.02 -2.63
CA ASP A 196 12.17 27.14 -1.80
C ASP A 196 12.03 26.29 -0.54
N ILE A 197 13.09 25.55 -0.24
CA ILE A 197 13.12 24.70 0.95
C ILE A 197 13.23 25.63 2.17
N PRO A 198 12.30 25.57 3.13
CA PRO A 198 12.41 26.40 4.32
C PRO A 198 13.68 26.06 5.11
N GLU A 199 14.43 27.07 5.58
CA GLU A 199 15.70 26.86 6.30
C GLU A 199 15.61 25.93 7.52
N HIS A 200 14.45 25.91 8.19
CA HIS A 200 14.24 25.00 9.32
C HIS A 200 14.13 23.54 8.88
N VAL A 201 13.53 23.28 7.70
CA VAL A 201 13.47 21.93 7.09
C VAL A 201 14.86 21.52 6.63
N LEU A 202 15.60 22.41 5.97
CA LEU A 202 17.01 22.23 5.62
C LEU A 202 17.82 21.82 6.85
N ARG A 203 17.76 22.58 7.95
CA ARG A 203 18.53 22.28 9.18
C ARG A 203 18.21 20.92 9.80
N HIS A 204 16.95 20.49 9.77
CA HIS A 204 16.55 19.19 10.32
C HIS A 204 16.91 18.00 9.41
N LYS A 205 16.99 18.20 8.08
CA LYS A 205 17.19 17.11 7.10
C LYS A 205 18.60 17.06 6.50
N LEU A 206 19.38 18.14 6.59
CA LEU A 206 20.81 18.21 6.23
C LEU A 206 21.67 17.21 6.99
N PHE A 207 21.26 16.82 8.20
CA PHE A 207 21.97 15.81 9.00
C PHE A 207 21.73 14.38 8.50
N GLU A 208 20.58 14.11 7.88
CA GLU A 208 20.18 12.78 7.43
C GLU A 208 20.62 12.43 6.00
N TYR A 209 20.75 13.41 5.09
CA TYR A 209 20.85 13.13 3.64
C TYR A 209 22.18 13.47 2.95
N GLN A 210 23.21 13.93 3.67
CA GLN A 210 24.62 14.10 3.21
C GLN A 210 24.89 14.65 1.78
N ASN A 211 23.94 15.29 1.10
CA ASN A 211 24.11 16.19 -0.06
C ASN A 211 22.75 16.78 -0.47
N ASN A 212 22.70 18.10 -0.66
CA ASN A 212 21.47 18.88 -0.79
C ASN A 212 20.65 18.66 -2.08
N GLU A 213 21.23 17.99 -3.08
CA GLU A 213 20.67 17.97 -4.45
C GLU A 213 19.45 17.05 -4.61
N ASN A 214 19.20 16.18 -3.63
CA ASN A 214 18.18 15.15 -3.70
C ASN A 214 16.86 15.52 -3.02
N ILE A 215 16.70 16.75 -2.54
CA ILE A 215 15.51 17.17 -1.76
C ILE A 215 14.74 18.24 -2.52
N GLU A 216 13.42 18.07 -2.59
CA GLU A 216 12.50 19.05 -3.18
C GLU A 216 11.34 19.33 -2.25
N VAL A 217 10.92 20.58 -2.17
CA VAL A 217 9.67 20.96 -1.53
C VAL A 217 8.68 21.38 -2.60
N TRP A 218 7.48 20.81 -2.56
CA TRP A 218 6.41 21.13 -3.48
C TRP A 218 5.18 21.60 -2.73
N GLY A 219 4.39 22.47 -3.34
CA GLY A 219 3.13 22.91 -2.76
C GLY A 219 2.34 23.82 -3.68
N HIS A 220 1.05 23.96 -3.35
CA HIS A 220 0.22 24.98 -4.00
C HIS A 220 0.53 26.36 -3.37
N PRO A 221 0.64 27.45 -4.15
CA PRO A 221 0.95 28.79 -3.63
C PRO A 221 0.04 29.24 -2.49
N ASN A 222 -1.26 28.97 -2.62
CA ASN A 222 -2.27 29.37 -1.65
C ASN A 222 -2.51 28.34 -0.54
N ALA A 223 -1.82 27.19 -0.56
CA ALA A 223 -2.00 26.15 0.45
C ALA A 223 -0.89 26.16 1.50
N THR A 224 -1.27 25.88 2.75
CA THR A 224 -0.33 25.77 3.87
C THR A 224 0.44 24.45 3.87
N LEU A 225 -0.15 23.39 3.30
CA LEU A 225 0.46 22.05 3.18
C LEU A 225 1.56 22.04 2.11
N LYS A 226 2.69 21.41 2.44
CA LYS A 226 3.86 21.21 1.60
C LYS A 226 4.25 19.73 1.60
N PHE A 227 4.85 19.30 0.50
CA PHE A 227 5.30 17.94 0.24
C PHE A 227 6.82 17.92 0.18
N LEU A 228 7.46 17.11 1.02
CA LEU A 228 8.91 16.88 0.95
C LEU A 228 9.18 15.64 0.12
N VAL A 229 9.75 15.84 -1.07
CA VAL A 229 10.14 14.76 -1.98
C VAL A 229 11.64 14.56 -1.85
N VAL A 230 12.05 13.30 -1.75
CA VAL A 230 13.47 12.92 -1.79
C VAL A 230 13.69 11.97 -2.96
N THR A 231 14.73 12.24 -3.74
CA THR A 231 15.18 11.37 -4.82
C THR A 231 16.34 10.52 -4.32
N ASP A 232 16.20 9.20 -4.42
CA ASP A 232 17.24 8.25 -4.03
C ASP A 232 17.27 7.13 -5.07
N ASP A 233 18.44 6.78 -5.61
CA ASP A 233 18.60 5.82 -6.72
C ASP A 233 17.66 6.08 -7.92
N ASN A 234 17.49 7.36 -8.32
CA ASN A 234 16.51 7.81 -9.33
C ASN A 234 15.03 7.57 -8.98
N VAL A 235 14.71 7.13 -7.76
CA VAL A 235 13.34 6.95 -7.27
C VAL A 235 12.92 8.17 -6.46
N ARG A 236 11.92 8.89 -6.95
CA ARG A 236 11.33 10.03 -6.24
C ARG A 236 10.29 9.53 -5.24
N THR A 237 10.51 9.82 -3.97
CA THR A 237 9.64 9.38 -2.87
C THR A 237 9.14 10.58 -2.06
N LEU A 238 7.83 10.68 -1.86
CA LEU A 238 7.25 11.55 -0.83
C LEU A 238 7.67 11.01 0.53
N ARG A 239 8.55 11.74 1.22
CA ARG A 239 9.07 11.34 2.53
C ARG A 239 8.21 11.82 3.68
N THR A 240 7.70 13.04 3.59
CA THR A 240 6.83 13.60 4.61
C THR A 240 5.99 14.74 4.03
N VAL A 241 4.98 15.15 4.79
CA VAL A 241 4.18 16.34 4.54
C VAL A 241 4.25 17.24 5.76
N PHE A 242 4.16 18.55 5.55
CA PHE A 242 4.23 19.51 6.66
C PHE A 242 3.45 20.78 6.32
N ARG A 243 3.12 21.59 7.33
CA ARG A 243 2.49 22.91 7.14
C ARG A 243 3.48 24.03 7.44
N LYS A 244 3.31 25.19 6.79
CA LYS A 244 4.07 26.41 7.09
C LYS A 244 4.00 26.72 8.61
N GLY A 245 5.16 26.79 9.27
CA GLY A 245 5.27 27.05 10.73
C GLY A 245 5.36 25.80 11.63
N PHE A 246 5.34 24.59 11.06
CA PHE A 246 5.45 23.35 11.83
C PHE A 246 6.91 22.89 11.98
N ARG A 247 7.31 22.47 13.19
CA ARG A 247 8.65 21.86 13.43
C ARG A 247 8.58 20.37 13.10
N LEU A 248 9.55 19.89 12.32
CA LEU A 248 9.72 18.45 12.10
C LEU A 248 10.18 17.81 13.42
N GLU A 249 9.39 16.88 13.95
CA GLU A 249 9.81 16.11 15.13
C GLU A 249 10.95 15.15 14.76
N ARG A 250 11.90 14.98 15.70
CA ARG A 250 12.98 14.01 15.60
C ARG A 250 12.38 12.62 15.40
N THR A 251 12.78 11.93 14.34
CA THR A 251 12.51 10.50 14.18
C THR A 251 13.81 9.79 14.50
N ASP A 252 13.90 9.23 15.70
CA ASP A 252 14.98 8.31 16.03
C ASP A 252 14.78 7.05 15.18
N VAL A 253 15.81 6.70 14.41
CA VAL A 253 15.91 5.44 13.66
C VAL A 253 16.46 4.37 14.58
#